data_AF-A0A1H3ZIE6-F1
#
_entry.id   AF-A0A1H3ZIE6-F1
#
_cell.length_a   1.000
_cell.length_b   1.000
_cell.length_c   1.000
_cell.angle_alpha   90.00
_cell.angle_beta   90.00
_cell.angle_gamma   90.00
#
_symmetry.space_group_name_H-M   'P 1'
#
loop_
_entity.id
_entity.type
_entity.pdbx_description
1 polymer ?
#
loop_
_entity_poly.entity_id
_entity_poly.type
_entity_poly.pdbx_seq_one_letter_code
_entity_poly.pdbx_strand_id
1 'polypeptide(L)'
;MKIVYALMLSLALITSVHAQDDDYVIAVKECIVSNGTMAYYDTVLEAMVEDIKTEFSSHTIPDNVWESVAREKEFAKNGLAIMLSQAYKTYFTLEDIEQMNGLYTSKAGRNMLQKKTLSKEEVKTLDAFYNSAVGQKIQATQSDMSASLRRLAKIWINNTSNKMVTLLSEQGYSL
;
A
#
# COMPACT_ATOMS: atom_id res chain seq x y z
N MET A 1 -17.85 -34.03 -45.78
CA MET A 1 -17.29 -32.69 -45.50
C MET A 1 -18.10 -31.96 -44.42
N LYS A 2 -18.17 -32.46 -43.18
CA LYS A 2 -18.90 -31.79 -42.08
C LYS A 2 -18.10 -31.67 -40.78
N ILE A 3 -16.90 -32.25 -40.71
CA ILE A 3 -16.08 -32.31 -39.49
C ILE A 3 -14.97 -31.25 -39.49
N VAL A 4 -14.67 -30.63 -40.64
CA VAL A 4 -13.55 -29.67 -40.76
C VAL A 4 -13.92 -28.24 -40.33
N TYR A 5 -15.20 -27.91 -40.19
CA TYR A 5 -15.63 -26.57 -39.75
C TYR A 5 -15.82 -26.43 -38.23
N ALA A 6 -15.73 -27.53 -37.47
CA ALA A 6 -15.89 -27.49 -36.02
C ALA A 6 -14.60 -27.14 -35.25
N LEU A 7 -13.43 -27.12 -35.93
CA LEU A 7 -12.14 -26.88 -35.28
C LEU A 7 -11.63 -25.42 -35.39
N MET A 8 -12.32 -24.55 -36.13
CA MET A 8 -11.90 -23.14 -36.30
C MET A 8 -12.62 -22.15 -35.37
N LEU A 9 -13.46 -22.61 -34.44
CA LEU A 9 -14.19 -21.74 -33.51
C LEU A 9 -13.70 -21.78 -32.06
N SER A 10 -12.59 -22.47 -31.77
CA SER A 10 -12.06 -22.62 -30.40
C SER A 10 -10.80 -21.81 -30.14
N LEU A 11 -10.40 -20.88 -31.01
CA LEU A 11 -9.11 -20.20 -30.93
C LEU A 11 -9.23 -18.67 -31.07
N ALA A 12 -9.95 -18.01 -30.16
CA ALA A 12 -9.85 -16.55 -29.97
C ALA A 12 -10.47 -16.05 -28.64
N LEU A 13 -10.28 -16.77 -27.54
CA LEU A 13 -10.48 -16.19 -26.20
C LEU A 13 -9.17 -16.26 -25.41
N ILE A 14 -8.12 -15.69 -26.00
CA ILE A 14 -7.00 -15.20 -25.20
C ILE A 14 -7.46 -13.85 -24.68
N THR A 15 -8.39 -13.84 -23.72
CA THR A 15 -8.59 -12.63 -22.94
C THR A 15 -7.30 -12.43 -22.18
N SER A 16 -6.53 -11.42 -22.59
CA SER A 16 -5.43 -10.90 -21.81
C SER A 16 -5.93 -10.71 -20.39
N VAL A 17 -5.53 -11.58 -19.47
CA VAL A 17 -5.66 -11.33 -18.04
C VAL A 17 -4.67 -10.21 -17.75
N HIS A 18 -5.04 -8.99 -18.11
CA HIS A 18 -4.48 -7.84 -17.45
C HIS A 18 -4.96 -7.97 -16.01
N ALA A 19 -4.01 -8.16 -15.08
CA ALA A 19 -4.24 -7.85 -13.69
C ALA A 19 -4.52 -6.34 -13.62
N GLN A 20 -5.73 -5.94 -14.02
CA GLN A 20 -6.25 -4.62 -13.68
C GLN A 20 -6.38 -4.65 -12.17
N ASP A 21 -5.68 -3.75 -11.50
CA ASP A 21 -5.84 -3.56 -10.08
C ASP A 21 -7.34 -3.34 -9.82
N ASP A 22 -7.91 -4.10 -8.89
CA ASP A 22 -9.30 -3.95 -8.43
C ASP A 22 -9.53 -2.47 -8.07
N ASP A 23 -10.61 -1.85 -8.57
CA ASP A 23 -10.96 -0.45 -8.31
C ASP A 23 -10.91 -0.11 -6.81
N TYR A 24 -11.27 -1.09 -5.97
CA TYR A 24 -11.14 -0.96 -4.52
C TYR A 24 -9.68 -0.77 -4.08
N VAL A 25 -8.76 -1.57 -4.60
CA VAL A 25 -7.33 -1.49 -4.29
C VAL A 25 -6.77 -0.16 -4.78
N ILE A 26 -7.18 0.30 -5.97
CA ILE A 26 -6.80 1.61 -6.51
C ILE A 26 -7.26 2.73 -5.58
N ALA A 27 -8.54 2.73 -5.18
CA ALA A 27 -9.09 3.74 -4.29
C ALA A 27 -8.41 3.74 -2.92
N VAL A 28 -8.13 2.55 -2.35
CA VAL A 28 -7.36 2.46 -1.09
C VAL A 28 -5.95 2.99 -1.27
N LYS A 29 -5.27 2.65 -2.37
CA LYS A 29 -3.91 3.14 -2.67
C LYS A 29 -3.88 4.67 -2.68
N GLU A 30 -4.85 5.31 -3.31
CA GLU A 30 -4.99 6.77 -3.28
C GLU A 30 -5.21 7.29 -1.85
N CYS A 31 -6.06 6.62 -1.06
CA CYS A 31 -6.34 6.99 0.34
C CYS A 31 -5.08 6.98 1.21
N ILE A 32 -4.31 5.88 1.17
CA ILE A 32 -3.10 5.69 1.97
C ILE A 32 -1.93 6.56 1.49
N VAL A 33 -1.92 6.98 0.23
CA VAL A 33 -0.99 7.99 -0.27
C VAL A 33 -1.38 9.37 0.27
N SER A 34 -2.66 9.73 0.11
CA SER A 34 -3.17 11.06 0.49
C SER A 34 -3.09 11.33 1.99
N ASN A 35 -3.28 10.30 2.82
CA ASN A 35 -3.20 10.42 4.28
C ASN A 35 -1.78 10.31 4.85
N GLY A 36 -0.76 10.08 4.00
CA GLY A 36 0.65 10.02 4.40
C GLY A 36 1.14 8.65 4.87
N THR A 37 0.30 7.61 4.85
CA THR A 37 0.70 6.24 5.25
C THR A 37 1.82 5.71 4.36
N MET A 38 1.74 5.90 3.04
CA MET A 38 2.82 5.45 2.14
C MET A 38 4.13 6.21 2.38
N ALA A 39 4.06 7.52 2.62
CA ALA A 39 5.26 8.31 2.95
C ALA A 39 5.93 7.83 4.25
N TYR A 40 5.15 7.47 5.27
CA TYR A 40 5.67 6.88 6.49
C TYR A 40 6.41 5.56 6.22
N TYR A 41 5.82 4.65 5.45
CA TYR A 41 6.45 3.35 5.16
C TYR A 41 7.64 3.45 4.19
N ASP A 42 7.69 4.47 3.34
CA ASP A 42 8.88 4.78 2.55
C ASP A 42 10.09 5.06 3.46
N THR A 43 9.90 5.85 4.52
CA THR A 43 10.94 6.07 5.54
C THR A 43 11.30 4.79 6.30
N VAL A 44 10.32 3.92 6.59
CA VAL A 44 10.58 2.62 7.24
C VAL A 44 11.44 1.71 6.33
N LEU A 45 11.20 1.69 5.02
CA LEU A 45 12.00 0.92 4.07
C LEU A 45 13.42 1.47 3.93
N GLU A 46 13.59 2.79 3.97
CA GLU A 46 14.91 3.42 3.96
C GLU A 46 15.73 3.03 5.19
N ALA A 47 15.13 3.13 6.38
CA ALA A 47 15.76 2.70 7.62
C ALA A 47 16.10 1.20 7.60
N MET A 48 15.17 0.36 7.11
CA MET A 48 15.39 -1.08 6.98
C MET A 48 16.62 -1.43 6.13
N VAL A 49 16.81 -0.75 5.00
CA VAL A 49 17.99 -0.99 4.14
C VAL A 49 19.28 -0.56 4.84
N GLU A 50 19.25 0.55 5.59
CA GLU A 50 20.43 1.02 6.33
C GLU A 50 20.79 0.09 7.49
N ASP A 51 19.79 -0.43 8.19
CA ASP A 51 19.99 -1.44 9.24
C ASP A 51 20.62 -2.70 8.65
N ILE A 52 20.11 -3.20 7.52
CA ILE A 52 20.69 -4.37 6.82
C ILE A 52 22.14 -4.09 6.37
N LYS A 53 22.44 -2.90 5.83
CA LYS A 53 23.82 -2.52 5.50
C LYS A 53 24.75 -2.56 6.70
N THR A 54 24.25 -2.09 7.85
CA THR A 54 24.99 -2.11 9.11
C THR A 54 25.27 -3.54 9.56
N GLU A 55 24.27 -4.41 9.52
CA GLU A 55 24.41 -5.83 9.87
C GLU A 55 25.44 -6.55 8.99
N PHE A 56 25.51 -6.21 7.70
CA PHE A 56 26.45 -6.80 6.74
C PHE A 56 27.79 -6.05 6.61
N SER A 57 28.09 -5.11 7.50
CA SER A 57 29.29 -4.26 7.41
C SER A 57 30.64 -5.00 7.48
N SER A 58 30.65 -6.26 7.91
CA SER A 58 31.82 -7.15 7.84
C SER A 58 32.17 -7.61 6.42
N HIS A 59 31.27 -7.40 5.45
CA HIS A 59 31.44 -7.78 4.05
C HIS A 59 31.68 -6.55 3.17
N THR A 60 32.59 -6.69 2.21
CA THR A 60 32.72 -5.74 1.10
C THR A 60 31.71 -6.11 0.01
N ILE A 61 30.49 -5.57 0.11
CA ILE A 61 29.42 -5.81 -0.85
C ILE A 61 29.45 -4.74 -1.96
N PRO A 62 29.56 -5.12 -3.25
CA PRO A 62 29.55 -4.18 -4.38
C PRO A 62 28.23 -3.41 -4.53
N ASP A 63 28.31 -2.20 -5.08
CA ASP A 63 27.15 -1.31 -5.26
C ASP A 63 26.03 -1.96 -6.08
N ASN A 64 26.34 -2.74 -7.12
CA ASN A 64 25.33 -3.40 -7.95
C ASN A 64 24.50 -4.45 -7.18
N VAL A 65 25.05 -5.02 -6.11
CA VAL A 65 24.32 -5.92 -5.21
C VAL A 65 23.39 -5.10 -4.33
N TRP A 66 23.86 -3.97 -3.78
CA TRP A 66 23.00 -3.04 -3.02
C TRP A 66 21.88 -2.43 -3.85
N GLU A 67 22.13 -2.11 -5.12
CA GLU A 67 21.09 -1.68 -6.05
C GLU A 67 20.01 -2.76 -6.24
N SER A 68 20.40 -4.04 -6.23
CA SER A 68 19.47 -5.16 -6.33
C SER A 68 18.60 -5.30 -5.10
N VAL A 69 19.16 -5.12 -3.90
CA VAL A 69 18.41 -5.04 -2.64
C VAL A 69 17.49 -3.82 -2.61
N ALA A 70 17.98 -2.66 -3.07
CA ALA A 70 17.19 -1.43 -3.09
C ALA A 70 15.97 -1.49 -4.03
N ARG A 71 16.04 -2.26 -5.12
CA ARG A 71 14.88 -2.51 -5.99
C ARG A 71 13.74 -3.24 -5.29
N GLU A 72 14.03 -4.04 -4.25
CA GLU A 72 12.99 -4.71 -3.46
C GLU A 72 12.07 -3.71 -2.76
N LYS A 73 12.55 -2.49 -2.45
CA LYS A 73 11.71 -1.44 -1.86
C LYS A 73 10.49 -1.13 -2.72
N GLU A 74 10.67 -1.02 -4.04
CA GLU A 74 9.57 -0.65 -4.94
C GLU A 74 8.54 -1.78 -5.08
N PHE A 75 8.98 -3.05 -5.06
CA PHE A 75 8.08 -4.20 -4.99
C PHE A 75 7.32 -4.23 -3.65
N ALA A 76 8.02 -3.99 -2.55
CA ALA A 76 7.44 -3.95 -1.22
C ALA A 76 6.35 -2.88 -1.08
N LYS A 77 6.55 -1.67 -1.66
CA LYS A 77 5.55 -0.58 -1.64
C LYS A 77 4.23 -0.99 -2.30
N ASN A 78 4.30 -1.61 -3.48
CA ASN A 78 3.08 -2.08 -4.16
C ASN A 78 2.39 -3.21 -3.39
N GLY A 79 3.17 -4.15 -2.84
CA GLY A 79 2.64 -5.23 -1.99
C GLY A 79 1.96 -4.70 -0.72
N LEU A 80 2.49 -3.64 -0.12
CA LEU A 80 1.92 -2.99 1.06
C LEU A 80 0.52 -2.46 0.76
N ALA A 81 0.33 -1.71 -0.33
CA ALA A 81 -0.97 -1.13 -0.68
C ALA A 81 -2.05 -2.22 -0.85
N ILE A 82 -1.71 -3.30 -1.57
CA ILE A 82 -2.60 -4.46 -1.75
C ILE A 82 -2.94 -5.10 -0.40
N MET A 83 -1.94 -5.33 0.45
CA MET A 83 -2.15 -5.97 1.74
C MET A 83 -3.00 -5.08 2.67
N LEU A 84 -2.72 -3.78 2.76
CA LEU A 84 -3.49 -2.87 3.61
C LEU A 84 -4.95 -2.76 3.13
N SER A 85 -5.22 -2.86 1.82
CA SER A 85 -6.60 -2.86 1.29
C SER A 85 -7.47 -3.96 1.91
N GLN A 86 -6.90 -5.09 2.34
CA GLN A 86 -7.64 -6.16 3.00
C GLN A 86 -8.16 -5.74 4.38
N ALA A 87 -7.41 -4.90 5.12
CA ALA A 87 -7.90 -4.34 6.37
C ALA A 87 -9.02 -3.33 6.12
N TYR A 88 -8.93 -2.52 5.06
CA TYR A 88 -9.99 -1.59 4.68
C TYR A 88 -11.28 -2.33 4.28
N LYS A 89 -11.18 -3.43 3.50
CA LYS A 89 -12.34 -4.22 3.05
C LYS A 89 -13.20 -4.77 4.19
N THR A 90 -12.61 -4.98 5.36
CA THR A 90 -13.34 -5.43 6.57
C THR A 90 -14.38 -4.40 7.03
N TYR A 91 -14.12 -3.11 6.84
CA TYR A 91 -14.91 -2.03 7.45
C TYR A 91 -15.58 -1.12 6.42
N PHE A 92 -14.98 -0.96 5.24
CA PHE A 92 -15.34 0.08 4.27
C PHE A 92 -15.65 -0.50 2.90
N THR A 93 -16.75 -0.04 2.33
CA THR A 93 -17.12 -0.24 0.92
C THR A 93 -16.29 0.68 0.02
N LEU A 94 -16.32 0.45 -1.30
CA LEU A 94 -15.66 1.35 -2.26
C LEU A 94 -16.14 2.81 -2.10
N GLU A 95 -17.46 3.01 -2.00
CA GLU A 95 -18.07 4.34 -1.82
C GLU A 95 -17.57 5.03 -0.54
N ASP A 96 -17.38 4.28 0.55
CA ASP A 96 -16.80 4.84 1.78
C ASP A 96 -15.36 5.35 1.51
N ILE A 97 -14.54 4.59 0.77
CA ILE A 97 -13.16 4.97 0.43
C ILE A 97 -13.12 6.18 -0.49
N GLU A 98 -14.01 6.26 -1.48
CA GLU A 98 -14.10 7.42 -2.37
C GLU A 98 -14.46 8.69 -1.61
N GLN A 99 -15.36 8.61 -0.62
CA GLN A 99 -15.67 9.73 0.27
C GLN A 99 -14.45 10.13 1.13
N MET A 100 -13.68 9.15 1.63
CA MET A 100 -12.42 9.43 2.33
C MET A 100 -11.41 10.14 1.42
N ASN A 101 -11.25 9.69 0.17
CA ASN A 101 -10.37 10.33 -0.81
C ASN A 101 -10.83 11.76 -1.08
N GLY A 102 -12.14 11.98 -1.22
CA GLY A 102 -12.71 13.32 -1.34
C GLY A 102 -12.32 14.25 -0.19
N LEU A 103 -12.34 13.75 1.05
CA LEU A 103 -11.86 14.53 2.19
C LEU A 103 -10.34 14.74 2.13
N TYR A 104 -9.54 13.68 2.02
CA TYR A 104 -8.09 13.76 2.17
C TYR A 104 -7.40 14.53 1.03
N THR A 105 -8.03 14.58 -0.15
CA THR A 105 -7.58 15.42 -1.26
C THR A 105 -8.12 16.85 -1.18
N SER A 106 -9.06 17.17 -0.28
CA SER A 106 -9.55 18.54 -0.09
C SER A 106 -8.51 19.42 0.65
N LYS A 107 -8.67 20.75 0.56
CA LYS A 107 -7.83 21.69 1.32
C LYS A 107 -7.94 21.47 2.83
N ALA A 108 -9.16 21.24 3.33
CA ALA A 108 -9.42 21.00 4.75
C ALA A 108 -8.74 19.71 5.23
N GLY A 109 -8.90 18.60 4.49
CA GLY A 109 -8.27 17.32 4.81
C GLY A 109 -6.74 17.40 4.77
N ARG A 110 -6.14 18.01 3.74
CA ARG A 110 -4.69 18.19 3.68
C ARG A 110 -4.15 19.05 4.82
N ASN A 111 -4.81 20.17 5.15
CA ASN A 111 -4.40 21.02 6.26
C ASN A 111 -4.50 20.28 7.61
N MET A 112 -5.57 19.49 7.81
CA MET A 112 -5.72 18.62 8.98
C MET A 112 -4.57 17.63 9.10
N LEU A 113 -4.26 16.88 8.03
CA LEU A 113 -3.19 15.88 8.00
C LEU A 113 -1.81 16.50 8.24
N GLN A 114 -1.58 17.71 7.71
CA GLN A 114 -0.35 18.48 7.90
C GLN A 114 -0.30 19.25 9.22
N LYS A 115 -1.32 19.12 10.08
CA LYS A 115 -1.44 19.83 11.38
C LYS A 115 -1.32 21.35 11.24
N LYS A 116 -1.83 21.91 10.15
CA LYS A 116 -1.89 23.36 9.91
C LYS A 116 -3.05 23.98 10.67
N THR A 117 -2.96 25.28 10.94
CA THR A 117 -4.10 26.06 11.44
C THR A 117 -5.24 26.01 10.42
N LEU A 118 -6.43 25.64 10.89
CA LEU A 118 -7.62 25.50 10.05
C LEU A 118 -8.44 26.79 10.02
N SER A 119 -8.99 27.13 8.85
CA SER A 119 -10.01 28.18 8.76
C SER A 119 -11.36 27.70 9.33
N LYS A 120 -12.29 28.62 9.58
CA LYS A 120 -13.65 28.27 10.05
C LYS A 120 -14.39 27.39 9.05
N GLU A 121 -14.20 27.64 7.76
CA GLU A 121 -14.79 26.87 6.66
C GLU A 121 -14.19 25.47 6.57
N GLU A 122 -12.88 25.35 6.81
CA GLU A 122 -12.19 24.05 6.86
C GLU A 122 -12.67 23.23 8.06
N VAL A 123 -12.82 23.85 9.24
CA VAL A 123 -13.43 23.20 10.42
C VAL A 123 -14.85 22.73 10.11
N LYS A 124 -15.71 23.59 9.52
CA LYS A 124 -17.07 23.21 9.14
C LYS A 124 -17.10 22.03 8.16
N THR A 125 -16.15 21.99 7.22
CA THR A 125 -16.02 20.88 6.25
C THR A 125 -15.68 19.58 6.96
N LEU A 126 -14.73 19.61 7.90
CA LEU A 126 -14.36 18.45 8.70
C LEU A 126 -15.50 17.99 9.60
N ASP A 127 -16.18 18.91 10.27
CA ASP A 127 -17.33 18.60 11.12
C ASP A 127 -18.46 17.94 10.33
N ALA A 128 -18.77 18.48 9.14
CA ALA A 128 -19.77 17.88 8.26
C ALA A 128 -19.38 16.45 7.84
N PHE A 129 -18.10 16.24 7.48
CA PHE A 129 -17.61 14.91 7.13
C PHE A 129 -17.67 13.94 8.30
N TYR A 130 -17.16 14.31 9.48
CA TYR A 130 -17.14 13.40 10.63
C TYR A 130 -18.53 13.13 11.23
N ASN A 131 -19.53 13.97 10.94
CA ASN A 131 -20.94 13.71 11.25
C ASN A 131 -21.67 12.86 10.18
N SER A 132 -21.05 12.59 9.03
CA SER A 132 -21.60 11.69 8.02
C SER A 132 -21.53 10.22 8.45
N ALA A 133 -22.25 9.34 7.74
CA ALA A 133 -22.19 7.91 7.97
C ALA A 133 -20.75 7.35 7.86
N VAL A 134 -19.98 7.80 6.87
CA VAL A 134 -18.58 7.40 6.68
C VAL A 134 -17.70 7.90 7.83
N GLY A 135 -17.89 9.16 8.22
CA GLY A 135 -17.17 9.77 9.35
C GLY A 135 -17.38 9.02 10.67
N GLN A 136 -18.64 8.69 10.96
CA GLN A 136 -19.01 7.90 12.14
C GLN A 136 -18.47 6.48 12.08
N LYS A 137 -18.49 5.86 10.89
CA LYS A 137 -17.90 4.53 10.67
C LYS A 137 -16.38 4.53 10.91
N ILE A 138 -15.66 5.57 10.48
CA ILE A 138 -14.22 5.73 10.77
C ILE A 138 -13.99 5.81 12.27
N GLN A 139 -14.79 6.61 13.00
CA GLN A 139 -14.65 6.76 14.45
C GLN A 139 -14.94 5.43 15.18
N ALA A 140 -16.00 4.72 14.78
CA ALA A 140 -16.40 3.46 15.39
C ALA A 140 -15.39 2.32 15.14
N THR A 141 -14.71 2.32 13.99
CA THR A 141 -13.80 1.23 13.58
C THR A 141 -12.32 1.55 13.80
N GLN A 142 -11.98 2.75 14.26
CA GLN A 142 -10.62 3.26 14.35
C GLN A 142 -9.66 2.31 15.10
N SER A 143 -10.07 1.81 16.26
CA SER A 143 -9.24 0.94 17.10
C SER A 143 -8.93 -0.39 16.39
N ASP A 144 -9.95 -1.06 15.88
CA ASP A 144 -9.84 -2.40 15.29
C ASP A 144 -9.14 -2.36 13.93
N MET A 145 -9.41 -1.30 13.16
CA MET A 145 -8.68 -1.00 11.93
C MET A 145 -7.21 -0.74 12.22
N SER A 146 -6.88 0.10 13.20
CA SER A 146 -5.49 0.38 13.58
C SER A 146 -4.75 -0.88 14.03
N ALA A 147 -5.40 -1.75 14.80
CA ALA A 147 -4.84 -3.03 15.20
C ALA A 147 -4.57 -3.95 13.99
N SER A 148 -5.49 -3.98 13.03
CA SER A 148 -5.36 -4.77 11.80
C SER A 148 -4.24 -4.25 10.89
N LEU A 149 -4.18 -2.92 10.68
CA LEU A 149 -3.11 -2.29 9.91
C LEU A 149 -1.74 -2.54 10.53
N ARG A 150 -1.58 -2.39 11.86
CA ARG A 150 -0.32 -2.69 12.56
C ARG A 150 0.11 -4.15 12.39
N ARG A 151 -0.84 -5.10 12.50
CA ARG A 151 -0.56 -6.52 12.32
C ARG A 151 -0.06 -6.82 10.90
N LEU A 152 -0.77 -6.30 9.89
CA LEU A 152 -0.40 -6.49 8.49
C LEU A 152 0.96 -5.84 8.20
N ALA A 153 1.18 -4.61 8.64
CA ALA A 153 2.44 -3.92 8.48
C ALA A 153 3.62 -4.69 9.09
N LYS A 154 3.45 -5.29 10.28
CA LYS A 154 4.48 -6.15 10.88
C LYS A 154 4.81 -7.36 10.01
N ILE A 155 3.80 -8.03 9.46
CA ILE A 155 4.01 -9.17 8.55
C ILE A 155 4.79 -8.72 7.31
N TRP A 156 4.40 -7.58 6.73
CA TRP A 156 5.07 -7.03 5.56
C TRP A 156 6.51 -6.60 5.82
N ILE A 157 6.78 -5.91 6.94
CA ILE A 157 8.15 -5.52 7.35
C ILE A 157 9.03 -6.77 7.44
N ASN A 158 8.57 -7.80 8.13
CA ASN A 158 9.33 -9.04 8.30
C ASN A 158 9.59 -9.74 6.96
N ASN A 159 8.57 -9.87 6.12
CA ASN A 159 8.72 -10.51 4.82
C ASN A 159 9.68 -9.74 3.91
N THR A 160 9.60 -8.40 3.92
CA THR A 160 10.46 -7.53 3.11
C THR A 160 11.92 -7.63 3.56
N SER A 161 12.18 -7.52 4.87
CA SER A 161 13.52 -7.68 5.43
C SER A 161 14.11 -9.05 5.11
N ASN A 162 13.35 -10.13 5.33
CA ASN A 162 13.80 -11.49 5.00
C ASN A 162 14.13 -11.65 3.52
N LYS A 163 13.35 -11.04 2.63
CA LYS A 163 13.60 -11.06 1.19
C LYS A 163 14.91 -10.36 0.84
N MET A 164 15.16 -9.18 1.40
CA MET A 164 16.39 -8.42 1.22
C MET A 164 17.62 -9.20 1.72
N VAL A 165 17.55 -9.80 2.92
CA VAL A 165 18.62 -10.64 3.46
C VAL A 165 18.85 -11.89 2.60
N THR A 166 17.77 -12.53 2.13
CA THR A 166 17.88 -13.70 1.24
C THR A 166 18.61 -13.35 -0.05
N LEU A 167 18.34 -12.19 -0.65
CA LEU A 167 19.05 -11.72 -1.84
C LEU A 167 20.56 -11.58 -1.58
N LEU A 168 20.97 -11.10 -0.41
CA LEU A 168 22.38 -11.03 -0.03
C LEU A 168 22.98 -12.43 0.15
N SER A 169 22.26 -13.34 0.80
CA SER A 169 22.69 -14.73 1.00
C SER A 169 22.83 -15.52 -0.31
N GLU A 170 21.92 -15.31 -1.27
CA GLU A 170 22.01 -15.90 -2.62
C GLU A 170 23.24 -15.39 -3.40
N GLN A 171 23.77 -14.22 -3.06
CA GLN A 171 25.02 -13.68 -3.61
C GLN A 171 26.27 -14.10 -2.81
N GLY A 172 26.11 -14.96 -1.79
CA GLY A 172 27.21 -15.49 -0.99
C GLY A 172 27.57 -14.67 0.25
N TYR A 173 26.74 -13.69 0.63
CA TYR A 173 26.92 -12.90 1.85
C TYR A 173 26.01 -13.44 2.96
N SER A 174 26.58 -13.96 4.04
CA SER A 174 25.84 -14.49 5.19
C SER A 174 26.21 -13.72 6.46
N LEU A 175 25.23 -13.43 7.31
CA LEU A 175 25.47 -12.91 8.66
C LEU A 175 26.28 -13.89 9.53
#